data_AF-A0A2M7G3J6-F1
#
_entry.id   AF-A0A2M7G3J6-F1
#
_cell.length_a   1.000
_cell.length_b   1.000
_cell.length_c   1.000
_cell.angle_alpha   90.00
_cell.angle_beta   90.00
_cell.angle_gamma   90.00
#
_symmetry.space_group_name_H-M   'P 1'
#
loop_
_entity.id
_entity.type
_entity.pdbx_description
1 polymer ?
#
loop_
_entity_poly.entity_id
_entity_poly.type
_entity_poly.pdbx_seq_one_letter_code
_entity_poly.pdbx_strand_id
1 'polypeptide(L)'
;MKKLADRTGVSESFISRLESGERQPSKEFILQLEPIFFPEGNAGALDDLLIAADYTPLHLESFTGRQDVISIFQEALNHNPQNFRAYISLIISLIRQGKIQIAEEKIAEGFNIFDDQIQLQTLSSALELAKGNFERAIAFQQEALNYFNMRPSPLLNIEKKDLLLNLGVIHFMQGYEALDHFILEQKQEKRQAAEQSLLSARQYFEDALKLSENDIYLLDEYARVQFNLSYLQEVAGEKTDYRPSIEGFKHVVYSAEKQKLSYQDLLESALFLVHAHVKSKQFNEAEHNINLIECCLPNYWLVHYLKACFYSLKYESEKSEILLDQGIHSLQRAAEILDENNRTHAEASVDPDLKNLRILRADAFKRILKLEEKP
;
A
#
# COMPACT_ATOMS: atom_id res chain seq x y z
N MET A 1 35.46 8.23 -30.52
CA MET A 1 34.65 9.13 -31.35
C MET A 1 34.07 8.45 -32.59
N LYS A 2 34.83 8.15 -33.66
CA LYS A 2 34.29 7.53 -34.90
C LYS A 2 33.31 6.36 -34.72
N LYS A 3 33.67 5.34 -33.94
CA LYS A 3 32.76 4.19 -33.69
C LYS A 3 31.45 4.59 -33.00
N LEU A 4 31.48 5.60 -32.13
CA LEU A 4 30.28 6.08 -31.44
C LEU A 4 29.42 6.92 -32.39
N ALA A 5 30.04 7.75 -33.23
CA ALA A 5 29.39 8.50 -34.31
C ALA A 5 28.67 7.55 -35.28
N ASP A 6 29.37 6.51 -35.75
CA ASP A 6 28.81 5.51 -36.65
C ASP A 6 27.62 4.75 -36.03
N ARG A 7 27.68 4.43 -34.73
CA ARG A 7 26.61 3.69 -34.02
C ARG A 7 25.40 4.54 -33.65
N THR A 8 25.58 5.84 -33.42
CA THR A 8 24.50 6.76 -33.03
C THR A 8 23.96 7.57 -34.21
N GLY A 9 24.61 7.51 -35.37
CA GLY A 9 24.19 8.27 -36.57
C GLY A 9 24.48 9.77 -36.49
N VAL A 10 25.32 10.22 -35.54
CA VAL A 10 25.75 11.62 -35.41
C VAL A 10 27.18 11.81 -35.94
N SER A 11 27.61 13.05 -36.18
CA SER A 11 28.97 13.33 -36.64
C SER A 11 30.00 13.24 -35.50
N GLU A 12 31.27 12.96 -35.83
CA GLU A 12 32.37 12.98 -34.84
C GLU A 12 32.51 14.36 -34.18
N SER A 13 32.25 15.43 -34.94
CA SER A 13 32.24 16.81 -34.42
C SER A 13 31.12 17.02 -33.39
N PHE A 14 29.95 16.42 -33.57
CA PHE A 14 28.87 16.50 -32.59
C PHE A 14 29.31 15.89 -31.26
N ILE A 15 29.91 14.70 -31.28
CA ILE A 15 30.42 14.02 -30.08
C ILE A 15 31.50 14.84 -29.39
N SER A 16 32.45 15.39 -30.16
CA SER A 16 33.51 16.24 -29.60
C SER A 16 32.96 17.47 -28.87
N ARG A 17 31.86 18.06 -29.37
CA ARG A 17 31.19 19.21 -28.73
C ARG A 17 30.40 18.83 -27.47
N LEU A 18 29.91 17.60 -27.39
CA LEU A 18 29.33 17.06 -26.16
C LEU A 18 30.41 16.87 -25.11
N GLU A 19 31.54 16.24 -25.47
CA GLU A 19 32.67 15.99 -24.56
C GLU A 19 33.28 17.30 -24.02
N SER A 20 33.30 18.36 -24.83
CA SER A 20 33.80 19.67 -24.42
C SER A 20 32.79 20.50 -23.60
N GLY A 21 31.56 20.02 -23.43
CA GLY A 21 30.47 20.77 -22.80
C GLY A 21 29.95 21.96 -23.61
N GLU A 22 30.37 22.10 -24.88
CA GLU A 22 29.90 23.18 -25.76
C GLU A 22 28.46 22.94 -26.23
N ARG A 23 28.01 21.68 -26.18
CA ARG A 23 26.66 21.27 -26.53
C ARG A 23 26.10 20.31 -25.49
N GLN A 24 24.84 20.50 -25.13
CA GLN A 24 24.08 19.53 -24.33
C GLN A 24 23.50 18.44 -25.25
N PRO A 25 23.56 17.16 -24.85
CA PRO A 25 22.95 16.07 -25.60
C PRO A 25 21.42 16.21 -25.55
N SER A 26 20.70 15.73 -26.57
CA SER A 26 19.24 15.60 -26.45
C SER A 26 18.88 14.34 -25.67
N LYS A 27 17.67 14.30 -25.10
CA LYS A 27 17.17 13.10 -24.42
C LYS A 27 17.20 11.87 -25.34
N GLU A 28 16.73 12.00 -26.58
CA GLU A 28 16.71 10.91 -27.56
C GLU A 28 18.12 10.39 -27.87
N PHE A 29 19.10 11.29 -27.93
CA PHE A 29 20.49 10.90 -28.13
C PHE A 29 21.01 10.09 -26.93
N ILE A 30 20.71 10.50 -25.69
CA ILE A 30 21.09 9.73 -24.49
C ILE A 30 20.45 8.34 -24.49
N LEU A 31 19.17 8.23 -24.87
CA LEU A 31 18.50 6.93 -24.99
C LEU A 31 19.16 6.02 -26.04
N GLN A 32 19.66 6.57 -27.14
CA GLN A 32 20.44 5.80 -28.13
C GLN A 32 21.78 5.28 -27.60
N LEU A 33 22.31 5.87 -26.52
CA LEU A 33 23.55 5.43 -25.90
C LEU A 33 23.35 4.19 -25.01
N GLU A 34 22.12 3.88 -24.58
CA GLU A 34 21.81 2.74 -23.72
C GLU A 34 22.38 1.41 -24.24
N PRO A 35 22.03 0.92 -25.45
CA PRO A 35 22.55 -0.36 -25.94
C PRO A 35 24.05 -0.31 -26.29
N ILE A 36 24.66 0.88 -26.28
CA ILE A 36 26.08 1.08 -26.58
C ILE A 36 26.92 0.97 -25.32
N PHE A 37 26.51 1.64 -24.24
CA PHE A 37 27.23 1.65 -22.96
C PHE A 37 26.78 0.56 -22.00
N PHE A 38 25.54 0.08 -22.11
CA PHE A 38 24.93 -0.90 -21.22
C PHE A 38 24.33 -2.07 -22.02
N PRO A 39 25.15 -2.85 -22.74
CA PRO A 39 24.66 -3.91 -23.63
C PRO A 39 23.94 -5.06 -22.90
N GLU A 40 24.21 -5.27 -21.61
CA GLU A 40 23.53 -6.25 -20.76
C GLU A 40 22.29 -5.68 -20.05
N GLY A 41 21.96 -4.40 -20.31
CA GLY A 41 20.96 -3.64 -19.58
C GLY A 41 21.51 -3.11 -18.24
N ASN A 42 21.35 -1.81 -17.99
CA ASN A 42 21.58 -1.21 -16.69
C ASN A 42 20.73 0.06 -16.56
N ALA A 43 19.47 -0.12 -16.15
CA ALA A 43 18.49 0.94 -16.04
C ALA A 43 18.97 2.12 -15.16
N GLY A 44 19.70 1.84 -14.08
CA GLY A 44 20.22 2.87 -13.17
C GLY A 44 21.31 3.73 -13.81
N ALA A 45 22.23 3.12 -14.56
CA ALA A 45 23.32 3.86 -15.20
C ALA A 45 22.86 4.75 -16.38
N LEU A 46 21.77 4.36 -17.06
CA LEU A 46 21.13 5.22 -18.06
C LEU A 46 20.45 6.44 -17.40
N ASP A 47 19.80 6.21 -16.27
CA ASP A 47 19.16 7.28 -15.50
C ASP A 47 20.19 8.24 -14.91
N ASP A 48 21.36 7.76 -14.46
CA ASP A 48 22.49 8.61 -14.09
C ASP A 48 22.92 9.52 -15.24
N LEU A 49 22.98 9.01 -16.48
CA LEU A 49 23.32 9.81 -17.67
C LEU A 49 22.23 10.84 -17.98
N LEU A 50 20.96 10.49 -17.81
CA LEU A 50 19.84 11.43 -17.99
C LEU A 50 19.92 12.55 -16.95
N ILE A 51 20.12 12.21 -15.68
CA ILE A 51 20.24 13.18 -14.58
C ILE A 51 21.45 14.11 -14.81
N ALA A 52 22.60 13.56 -15.20
CA ALA A 52 23.81 14.35 -15.48
C ALA A 52 23.63 15.33 -16.66
N ALA A 53 22.66 15.07 -17.54
CA ALA A 53 22.30 15.92 -18.66
C ALA A 53 21.03 16.76 -18.39
N ASP A 54 20.66 16.94 -17.12
CA ASP A 54 19.49 17.70 -16.66
C ASP A 54 18.14 17.17 -17.18
N TYR A 55 18.06 15.87 -17.48
CA TYR A 55 16.82 15.19 -17.86
C TYR A 55 16.25 14.36 -16.71
N THR A 56 14.93 14.19 -16.73
CA THR A 56 14.22 13.28 -15.83
C THR A 56 14.61 11.82 -16.13
N PRO A 57 15.00 11.03 -15.11
CA PRO A 57 15.30 9.61 -15.28
C PRO A 57 14.08 8.85 -15.81
N LEU A 58 14.32 7.77 -16.54
CA LEU A 58 13.26 6.89 -17.02
C LEU A 58 12.69 6.01 -15.91
N HIS A 59 13.55 5.55 -14.99
CA HIS A 59 13.19 4.68 -13.87
C HIS A 59 13.37 5.46 -12.57
N LEU A 60 12.57 6.53 -12.42
CA LEU A 60 12.47 7.33 -11.18
C LEU A 60 12.34 6.48 -9.90
N GLU A 61 11.84 5.26 -10.06
CA GLU A 61 11.67 4.25 -9.03
C GLU A 61 12.98 3.84 -8.36
N SER A 62 14.06 3.77 -9.13
CA SER A 62 15.39 3.44 -8.64
C SER A 62 16.07 4.59 -7.88
N PHE A 63 15.70 5.85 -8.17
CA PHE A 63 16.30 7.06 -7.57
C PHE A 63 15.50 7.66 -6.40
N THR A 64 14.26 7.24 -6.20
CA THR A 64 13.39 7.83 -5.15
C THR A 64 13.63 7.25 -3.75
N GLY A 65 14.68 6.46 -3.54
CA GLY A 65 14.93 5.83 -2.23
C GLY A 65 13.83 4.84 -1.84
N ARG A 66 13.19 4.21 -2.83
CA ARG A 66 12.15 3.17 -2.65
C ARG A 66 12.78 1.89 -2.11
N GLN A 67 13.30 1.93 -0.89
CA GLN A 67 13.62 0.70 -0.18
C GLN A 67 12.30 0.02 0.20
N ASP A 68 12.09 -1.17 -0.36
CA ASP A 68 11.03 -2.07 0.06
C ASP A 68 11.21 -2.31 1.57
N VAL A 69 10.14 -2.20 2.37
CA VAL A 69 10.23 -2.42 3.83
C VAL A 69 10.74 -3.83 4.15
N ILE A 70 10.48 -4.80 3.27
CA ILE A 70 11.10 -6.13 3.37
C ILE A 70 12.63 -6.03 3.31
N SER A 71 13.17 -5.24 2.38
CA SER A 71 14.63 -5.06 2.24
C SER A 71 15.24 -4.38 3.47
N ILE A 72 14.55 -3.40 4.07
CA ILE A 72 14.98 -2.71 5.30
C ILE A 72 15.06 -3.71 6.46
N PHE A 73 14.03 -4.55 6.65
CA PHE A 73 14.08 -5.55 7.70
C PHE A 73 15.12 -6.63 7.45
N GLN A 74 15.31 -7.05 6.20
CA GLN A 74 16.38 -7.99 5.84
C GLN A 74 17.77 -7.40 6.14
N GLU A 75 18.01 -6.13 5.82
CA GLU A 75 19.26 -5.45 6.17
C GLU A 75 19.46 -5.36 7.70
N ALA A 76 18.40 -5.01 8.44
CA ALA A 76 18.44 -5.00 9.90
C ALA A 76 18.77 -6.39 10.50
N LEU A 77 18.25 -7.46 9.90
CA LEU A 77 18.54 -8.85 10.31
C LEU A 77 19.92 -9.32 9.88
N ASN A 78 20.45 -8.85 8.75
CA ASN A 78 21.83 -9.11 8.35
C ASN A 78 22.82 -8.50 9.35
N HIS A 79 22.51 -7.33 9.91
CA HIS A 79 23.31 -6.70 10.95
C HIS A 79 23.12 -7.34 12.32
N ASN A 80 21.89 -7.72 12.68
CA ASN A 80 21.57 -8.39 13.94
C ASN A 80 20.53 -9.49 13.73
N PRO A 81 20.96 -10.75 13.51
CA PRO A 81 20.05 -11.87 13.30
C PRO A 81 19.14 -12.18 14.48
N GLN A 82 19.50 -11.70 15.69
CA GLN A 82 18.74 -11.89 16.92
C GLN A 82 17.73 -10.74 17.16
N ASN A 83 17.58 -9.81 16.22
CA ASN A 83 16.60 -8.73 16.31
C ASN A 83 15.19 -9.25 16.04
N PHE A 84 14.54 -9.79 17.09
CA PHE A 84 13.21 -10.38 16.98
C PHE A 84 12.15 -9.40 16.47
N ARG A 85 12.20 -8.13 16.85
CA ARG A 85 11.26 -7.11 16.37
C ARG A 85 11.32 -6.94 14.85
N ALA A 86 12.53 -6.78 14.29
CA ALA A 86 12.67 -6.73 12.83
C ALA A 86 12.23 -8.04 12.16
N TYR A 87 12.51 -9.18 12.81
CA TYR A 87 12.12 -10.51 12.33
C TYR A 87 10.61 -10.68 12.20
N ILE A 88 9.87 -10.35 13.26
CA ILE A 88 8.41 -10.48 13.25
C ILE A 88 7.77 -9.45 12.32
N SER A 89 8.29 -8.22 12.26
CA SER A 89 7.79 -7.20 11.33
C SER A 89 7.95 -7.64 9.87
N LEU A 90 9.08 -8.27 9.51
CA LEU A 90 9.28 -8.87 8.18
C LEU A 90 8.21 -9.92 7.87
N ILE A 91 7.96 -10.85 8.79
CA ILE A 91 6.94 -11.90 8.62
C ILE A 91 5.55 -11.30 8.41
N ILE A 92 5.15 -10.33 9.23
CA ILE A 92 3.85 -9.67 9.10
C ILE A 92 3.73 -8.91 7.77
N SER A 93 4.79 -8.22 7.32
CA SER A 93 4.81 -7.57 6.01
C SER A 93 4.65 -8.58 4.86
N LEU A 94 5.32 -9.73 4.94
CA LEU A 94 5.17 -10.81 3.95
C LEU A 94 3.73 -11.36 3.91
N ILE A 95 3.11 -11.58 5.07
CA ILE A 95 1.73 -12.05 5.17
C ILE A 95 0.77 -11.03 4.55
N ARG A 96 0.92 -9.73 4.85
CA ARG A 96 0.08 -8.65 4.29
C ARG A 96 0.19 -8.55 2.77
N GLN A 97 1.38 -8.78 2.22
CA GLN A 97 1.61 -8.81 0.77
C GLN A 97 1.17 -10.13 0.11
N GLY A 98 0.55 -11.06 0.85
CA GLY A 98 0.13 -12.35 0.32
C GLY A 98 1.28 -13.33 0.01
N LYS A 99 2.52 -13.01 0.41
CA LYS A 99 3.71 -13.86 0.24
C LYS A 99 3.76 -14.97 1.30
N ILE A 100 2.67 -15.74 1.39
CA ILE A 100 2.42 -16.69 2.48
C ILE A 100 3.49 -17.78 2.56
N GLN A 101 3.90 -18.38 1.45
CA GLN A 101 4.92 -19.45 1.49
C GLN A 101 6.26 -18.93 2.04
N ILE A 102 6.68 -17.73 1.62
CA ILE A 102 7.93 -17.11 2.09
C ILE A 102 7.83 -16.80 3.59
N ALA A 103 6.67 -16.34 4.06
CA ALA A 103 6.43 -16.11 5.48
C ALA A 103 6.53 -17.40 6.29
N GLU A 104 5.94 -18.51 5.82
CA GLU A 104 6.01 -19.81 6.49
C GLU A 104 7.45 -20.34 6.60
N GLU A 105 8.23 -20.24 5.52
CA GLU A 105 9.66 -20.60 5.52
C GLU A 105 10.44 -19.78 6.55
N LYS A 106 10.22 -18.46 6.58
CA LYS A 106 10.85 -17.58 7.58
C LYS A 106 10.41 -17.88 9.00
N ILE A 107 9.15 -18.25 9.22
CA ILE A 107 8.71 -18.67 10.56
C ILE A 107 9.42 -19.96 10.99
N ALA A 108 9.55 -20.94 10.09
CA ALA A 108 10.27 -22.18 10.35
C ALA A 108 11.76 -21.94 10.69
N GLU A 109 12.43 -21.02 9.99
CA GLU A 109 13.77 -20.55 10.35
C GLU A 109 13.78 -19.92 11.76
N GLY A 110 12.77 -19.09 12.08
CA GLY A 110 12.66 -18.39 13.36
C GLY A 110 12.59 -19.33 14.56
N PHE A 111 11.88 -20.46 14.43
CA PHE A 111 11.82 -21.48 15.48
C PHE A 111 13.17 -22.12 15.82
N ASN A 112 14.17 -22.02 14.92
CA ASN A 112 15.52 -22.50 15.18
C ASN A 112 16.44 -21.41 15.74
N ILE A 113 16.05 -20.14 15.63
CA ILE A 113 16.86 -18.97 16.03
C ILE A 113 16.47 -18.48 17.43
N PHE A 114 15.18 -18.51 17.75
CA PHE A 114 14.60 -17.96 18.97
C PHE A 114 14.12 -19.07 19.91
N ASP A 115 14.38 -18.94 21.20
CA ASP A 115 14.05 -19.94 22.23
C ASP A 115 13.18 -19.38 23.37
N ASP A 116 12.96 -18.06 23.42
CA ASP A 116 12.12 -17.44 24.43
C ASP A 116 10.62 -17.72 24.19
N GLN A 117 9.89 -17.98 25.27
CA GLN A 117 8.48 -18.34 25.22
C GLN A 117 7.60 -17.26 24.54
N ILE A 118 7.86 -15.97 24.77
CA ILE A 118 7.06 -14.88 24.18
C ILE A 118 7.32 -14.82 22.67
N GLN A 119 8.58 -15.00 22.25
CA GLN A 119 8.97 -15.02 20.85
C GLN A 119 8.36 -16.23 20.13
N LEU A 120 8.47 -17.43 20.71
CA LEU A 120 7.89 -18.66 20.18
C LEU A 120 6.37 -18.59 20.03
N GLN A 121 5.67 -18.00 21.01
CA GLN A 121 4.23 -17.80 20.91
C GLN A 121 3.86 -16.77 19.84
N THR A 122 4.65 -15.70 19.70
CA THR A 122 4.45 -14.69 18.64
C THR A 122 4.67 -15.29 17.25
N LEU A 123 5.69 -16.14 17.07
CA LEU A 123 5.92 -16.88 15.81
C LEU A 123 4.78 -17.87 15.51
N SER A 124 4.28 -18.57 16.53
CA SER A 124 3.14 -19.48 16.40
C SER A 124 1.87 -18.73 16.00
N SER A 125 1.67 -17.53 16.55
CA SER A 125 0.59 -16.63 16.14
C SER A 125 0.70 -16.24 14.66
N ALA A 126 1.87 -15.79 14.22
CA ALA A 126 2.11 -15.41 12.83
C ALA A 126 1.93 -16.60 11.86
N LEU A 127 2.30 -17.81 12.26
CA LEU A 127 2.08 -19.03 11.47
C LEU A 127 0.59 -19.32 11.29
N GLU A 128 -0.19 -19.25 12.35
CA GLU A 128 -1.64 -19.47 12.24
C GLU A 128 -2.33 -18.35 11.48
N LEU A 129 -1.84 -17.11 11.59
CA LEU A 129 -2.31 -16.00 10.76
C LEU A 129 -2.04 -16.26 9.27
N ALA A 130 -0.84 -16.72 8.91
CA ALA A 130 -0.47 -17.06 7.53
C ALA A 130 -1.38 -18.15 6.93
N LYS A 131 -1.90 -19.05 7.76
CA LYS A 131 -2.86 -20.10 7.38
C LYS A 131 -4.33 -19.64 7.36
N GLY A 132 -4.62 -18.39 7.75
CA GLY A 132 -5.99 -17.88 7.90
C GLY A 132 -6.72 -18.35 9.17
N ASN A 133 -6.02 -18.96 10.13
CA ASN A 133 -6.60 -19.44 11.38
C ASN A 133 -6.62 -18.33 12.46
N PHE A 134 -7.43 -17.30 12.26
CA PHE A 134 -7.46 -16.11 13.14
C PHE A 134 -7.67 -16.43 14.62
N GLU A 135 -8.58 -17.35 14.96
CA GLU A 135 -8.86 -17.71 16.35
C GLU A 135 -7.61 -18.23 17.08
N ARG A 136 -6.82 -19.08 16.41
CA ARG A 136 -5.58 -19.61 16.97
C ARG A 136 -4.47 -18.56 17.00
N ALA A 137 -4.37 -17.72 15.96
CA ALA A 137 -3.43 -16.62 15.93
C ALA A 137 -3.65 -15.67 17.11
N ILE A 138 -4.91 -15.31 17.39
CA ILE A 138 -5.31 -14.48 18.53
C ILE A 138 -4.94 -15.17 19.85
N ALA A 139 -5.27 -16.45 20.02
CA ALA A 139 -4.97 -17.19 21.25
C ALA A 139 -3.47 -17.20 21.56
N PHE A 140 -2.62 -17.55 20.58
CA PHE A 140 -1.18 -17.55 20.75
C PHE A 140 -0.61 -16.17 21.08
N GLN A 141 -1.11 -15.11 20.42
CA GLN A 141 -0.64 -13.76 20.69
C GLN A 141 -1.09 -13.23 22.06
N GLN A 142 -2.29 -13.60 22.51
CA GLN A 142 -2.77 -13.30 23.86
C GLN A 142 -1.92 -14.03 24.92
N GLU A 143 -1.54 -15.28 24.68
CA GLU A 143 -0.59 -15.99 25.54
C GLU A 143 0.76 -15.27 25.61
N ALA A 144 1.30 -14.85 24.47
CA ALA A 144 2.55 -14.07 24.42
C ALA A 144 2.45 -12.80 25.29
N LEU A 145 1.34 -12.06 25.17
CA LEU A 145 1.07 -10.87 25.98
C LEU A 145 0.92 -11.19 27.48
N ASN A 146 0.26 -12.30 27.82
CA ASN A 146 0.11 -12.76 29.19
C ASN A 146 1.46 -13.11 29.82
N TYR A 147 2.31 -13.87 29.11
CA TYR A 147 3.67 -14.17 29.55
C TYR A 147 4.50 -12.90 29.72
N PHE A 148 4.41 -11.95 28.79
CA PHE A 148 5.10 -10.66 28.89
C PHE A 148 4.66 -9.88 30.15
N ASN A 149 3.37 -9.85 30.48
CA ASN A 149 2.88 -9.17 31.67
C ASN A 149 3.31 -9.86 32.98
N MET A 150 3.48 -11.18 32.97
CA MET A 150 3.97 -11.93 34.14
C MET A 150 5.48 -11.75 34.35
N ARG A 151 6.25 -11.72 33.26
CA ARG A 151 7.71 -11.64 33.30
C ARG A 151 8.23 -10.80 32.12
N PRO A 152 8.20 -9.46 32.22
CA PRO A 152 8.79 -8.62 31.20
C PRO A 152 10.31 -8.84 31.18
N SER A 153 10.87 -9.12 30.01
CA SER A 153 12.31 -9.29 29.84
C SER A 153 12.84 -8.25 28.85
N PRO A 154 13.69 -7.30 29.30
CA PRO A 154 14.25 -6.27 28.42
C PRO A 154 15.24 -6.85 27.39
N LEU A 155 15.68 -8.11 27.57
CA LEU A 155 16.61 -8.78 26.65
C LEU A 155 15.94 -9.24 25.35
N LEU A 156 14.60 -9.24 25.28
CA LEU A 156 13.85 -9.80 24.15
C LEU A 156 13.69 -8.85 22.96
N ASN A 157 14.15 -7.61 23.09
CA ASN A 157 13.98 -6.54 22.09
C ASN A 157 12.54 -6.45 21.54
N ILE A 158 11.56 -6.68 22.41
CA ILE A 158 10.13 -6.57 22.13
C ILE A 158 9.47 -5.80 23.26
N GLU A 159 8.60 -4.87 22.90
CA GLU A 159 7.87 -4.04 23.84
C GLU A 159 6.39 -4.47 23.90
N LYS A 160 5.71 -4.11 25.00
CA LYS A 160 4.28 -4.39 25.13
C LYS A 160 3.46 -3.82 23.96
N LYS A 161 3.85 -2.65 23.44
CA LYS A 161 3.17 -2.04 22.29
C LYS A 161 3.28 -2.88 21.01
N ASP A 162 4.39 -3.59 20.81
CA ASP A 162 4.57 -4.46 19.64
C ASP A 162 3.62 -5.66 19.71
N LEU A 163 3.45 -6.23 20.91
CA LEU A 163 2.50 -7.34 21.13
C LEU A 163 1.03 -6.90 20.93
N LEU A 164 0.70 -5.67 21.36
CA LEU A 164 -0.62 -5.06 21.15
C LEU A 164 -0.85 -4.72 19.67
N LEU A 165 0.16 -4.17 18.98
CA LEU A 165 0.14 -3.93 17.54
C LEU A 165 -0.20 -5.23 16.79
N ASN A 166 0.50 -6.33 17.09
CA ASN A 166 0.26 -7.62 16.45
C ASN A 166 -1.18 -8.12 16.67
N LEU A 167 -1.73 -8.01 17.89
CA LEU A 167 -3.14 -8.34 18.15
C LEU A 167 -4.09 -7.47 17.32
N GLY A 168 -3.82 -6.16 17.26
CA GLY A 168 -4.59 -5.23 16.46
C GLY A 168 -4.58 -5.59 14.99
N VAL A 169 -3.41 -5.93 14.42
CA VAL A 169 -3.26 -6.36 13.03
C VAL A 169 -4.03 -7.65 12.75
N ILE A 170 -3.95 -8.66 13.63
CA ILE A 170 -4.69 -9.92 13.46
C ILE A 170 -6.20 -9.67 13.42
N HIS A 171 -6.71 -8.86 14.36
CA HIS A 171 -8.13 -8.50 14.39
C HIS A 171 -8.54 -7.63 13.21
N PHE A 172 -7.66 -6.73 12.73
CA PHE A 172 -7.92 -5.93 11.55
C PHE A 172 -8.06 -6.82 10.31
N MET A 173 -7.13 -7.75 10.10
CA MET A 173 -7.20 -8.71 8.98
C MET A 173 -8.46 -9.58 9.03
N GLN A 174 -8.81 -10.10 10.22
CA GLN A 174 -10.06 -10.86 10.41
C GLN A 174 -11.29 -10.01 10.09
N GLY A 175 -11.30 -8.75 10.53
CA GLY A 175 -12.39 -7.81 10.28
C GLY A 175 -12.51 -7.44 8.81
N TYR A 176 -11.38 -7.27 8.14
CA TYR A 176 -11.31 -6.97 6.70
C TYR A 176 -11.83 -8.13 5.86
N GLU A 177 -11.42 -9.38 6.15
CA GLU A 177 -11.95 -10.56 5.45
C GLU A 177 -13.47 -10.72 5.67
N ALA A 178 -13.94 -10.51 6.89
CA ALA A 178 -15.37 -10.54 7.18
C ALA A 178 -16.15 -9.41 6.48
N LEU A 179 -15.53 -8.23 6.32
CA LEU A 179 -16.08 -7.10 5.56
C LEU A 179 -16.20 -7.45 4.07
N ASP A 180 -15.17 -8.05 3.47
CA ASP A 180 -15.21 -8.51 2.07
C ASP A 180 -16.35 -9.52 1.86
N HIS A 181 -16.48 -10.50 2.76
CA HIS A 181 -17.61 -11.44 2.73
C HIS A 181 -18.96 -10.74 2.90
N PHE A 182 -19.04 -9.70 3.73
CA PHE A 182 -20.28 -8.93 3.89
C PHE A 182 -20.63 -8.17 2.61
N ILE A 183 -19.67 -7.52 1.95
CA ILE A 183 -19.91 -6.80 0.68
C ILE A 183 -20.43 -7.76 -0.39
N LEU A 184 -19.84 -8.96 -0.48
CA LEU A 184 -20.19 -9.99 -1.45
C LEU A 184 -21.54 -10.66 -1.15
N GLU A 185 -21.78 -11.06 0.10
CA GLU A 185 -22.91 -11.92 0.47
C GLU A 185 -24.09 -11.14 1.06
N GLN A 186 -23.89 -9.90 1.48
CA GLN A 186 -24.88 -9.04 2.14
C GLN A 186 -25.53 -9.68 3.39
N LYS A 187 -24.80 -10.58 4.08
CA LYS A 187 -25.27 -11.27 5.28
C LYS A 187 -24.95 -10.51 6.55
N GLN A 188 -25.97 -10.30 7.40
CA GLN A 188 -25.83 -9.57 8.67
C GLN A 188 -24.83 -10.21 9.64
N GLU A 189 -24.71 -11.55 9.65
CA GLU A 189 -23.73 -12.25 10.50
C GLU A 189 -22.28 -11.87 10.14
N LYS A 190 -21.98 -11.71 8.84
CA LYS A 190 -20.65 -11.30 8.36
C LYS A 190 -20.35 -9.86 8.73
N ARG A 191 -21.35 -8.98 8.64
CA ARG A 191 -21.25 -7.60 9.13
C ARG A 191 -20.89 -7.55 10.62
N GLN A 192 -21.61 -8.30 11.46
CA GLN A 192 -21.36 -8.32 12.90
C GLN A 192 -19.95 -8.85 13.23
N ALA A 193 -19.51 -9.89 12.52
CA ALA A 193 -18.15 -10.41 12.66
C ALA A 193 -17.09 -9.37 12.27
N ALA A 194 -17.31 -8.65 11.17
CA ALA A 194 -16.43 -7.56 10.73
C ALA A 194 -16.36 -6.44 11.76
N GLU A 195 -17.51 -5.96 12.23
CA GLU A 195 -17.61 -4.89 13.22
C GLU A 195 -16.92 -5.27 14.54
N GLN A 196 -17.20 -6.46 15.08
CA GLN A 196 -16.59 -6.93 16.33
C GLN A 196 -15.06 -7.01 16.22
N SER A 197 -14.56 -7.52 15.09
CA SER A 197 -13.11 -7.67 14.87
C SER A 197 -12.45 -6.30 14.70
N LEU A 198 -13.03 -5.40 13.91
CA LEU A 198 -12.52 -4.03 13.73
C LEU A 198 -12.56 -3.20 15.02
N LEU A 199 -13.60 -3.35 15.85
CA LEU A 199 -13.66 -2.70 17.17
C LEU A 199 -12.58 -3.23 18.11
N SER A 200 -12.29 -4.54 18.05
CA SER A 200 -11.20 -5.15 18.82
C SER A 200 -9.84 -4.63 18.35
N ALA A 201 -9.62 -4.55 17.03
CA ALA A 201 -8.41 -3.97 16.44
C ALA A 201 -8.21 -2.52 16.90
N ARG A 202 -9.26 -1.70 16.84
CA ARG A 202 -9.26 -0.31 17.32
C ARG A 202 -8.79 -0.23 18.77
N GLN A 203 -9.37 -1.05 19.65
CA GLN A 203 -9.03 -1.06 21.07
C GLN A 203 -7.55 -1.38 21.31
N TYR A 204 -7.01 -2.40 20.63
CA TYR A 204 -5.60 -2.74 20.76
C TYR A 204 -4.66 -1.65 20.25
N PHE A 205 -5.00 -0.99 19.14
CA PHE A 205 -4.22 0.14 18.63
C PHE A 205 -4.29 1.35 19.56
N GLU A 206 -5.44 1.65 20.16
CA GLU A 206 -5.57 2.71 21.18
C GLU A 206 -4.71 2.41 22.41
N ASP A 207 -4.73 1.15 22.88
CA ASP A 207 -3.93 0.74 24.03
C ASP A 207 -2.42 0.76 23.72
N ALA A 208 -2.02 0.46 22.48
CA ALA A 208 -0.64 0.58 22.02
C ALA A 208 -0.21 2.06 21.87
N LEU A 209 -1.08 2.92 21.33
CA LEU A 209 -0.84 4.37 21.21
C LEU A 209 -0.71 5.06 22.57
N LYS A 210 -1.41 4.59 23.62
CA LYS A 210 -1.18 5.08 25.00
C LYS A 210 0.25 4.83 25.49
N LEU A 211 0.94 3.82 24.94
CA LEU A 211 2.33 3.52 25.28
C LEU A 211 3.31 4.27 24.37
N SER A 212 2.89 4.68 23.16
CA SER A 212 3.73 5.36 22.18
C SER A 212 2.90 6.20 21.22
N GLU A 213 2.49 7.39 21.68
CA GLU A 213 1.50 8.26 21.03
C GLU A 213 1.88 8.67 19.59
N ASN A 214 3.19 8.80 19.32
CA ASN A 214 3.71 9.25 18.04
C ASN A 214 4.24 8.10 17.17
N ASP A 215 3.96 6.84 17.50
CA ASP A 215 4.40 5.72 16.67
C ASP A 215 3.63 5.71 15.35
N ILE A 216 4.35 6.00 14.26
CA ILE A 216 3.74 6.24 12.95
C ILE A 216 3.04 4.99 12.39
N TYR A 217 3.52 3.79 12.69
CA TYR A 217 2.87 2.55 12.24
C TYR A 217 1.54 2.34 12.96
N LEU A 218 1.50 2.59 14.27
CA LEU A 218 0.26 2.52 15.04
C LEU A 218 -0.76 3.57 14.60
N LEU A 219 -0.30 4.78 14.27
CA LEU A 219 -1.16 5.83 13.74
C LEU A 219 -1.78 5.45 12.39
N ASP A 220 -1.00 4.85 11.48
CA ASP A 220 -1.50 4.38 10.18
C ASP A 220 -2.53 3.26 10.34
N GLU A 221 -2.20 2.21 11.10
CA GLU A 221 -3.12 1.09 11.33
C GLU A 221 -4.41 1.53 12.05
N TYR A 222 -4.29 2.46 13.01
CA TYR A 222 -5.45 3.06 13.66
C TYR A 222 -6.34 3.82 12.67
N ALA A 223 -5.75 4.64 11.79
CA ALA A 223 -6.48 5.39 10.78
C ALA A 223 -7.20 4.47 9.78
N ARG A 224 -6.56 3.36 9.37
CA ARG A 224 -7.15 2.31 8.52
C ARG A 224 -8.34 1.63 9.20
N VAL A 225 -8.25 1.30 10.49
CA VAL A 225 -9.40 0.74 11.24
C VAL A 225 -10.55 1.74 11.31
N GLN A 226 -10.28 3.01 11.60
CA GLN A 226 -11.31 4.05 11.65
C GLN A 226 -12.02 4.23 10.30
N PHE A 227 -11.26 4.16 9.20
CA PHE A 227 -11.80 4.17 7.85
C PHE A 227 -12.77 3.01 7.62
N ASN A 228 -12.33 1.78 7.91
CA ASN A 228 -13.12 0.57 7.68
C ASN A 228 -14.36 0.48 8.57
N LEU A 229 -14.29 0.92 9.83
CA LEU A 229 -15.47 1.04 10.70
C LEU A 229 -16.50 2.02 10.13
N SER A 230 -16.04 3.18 9.65
CA SER A 230 -16.90 4.18 9.02
C SER A 230 -17.55 3.62 7.75
N TYR A 231 -16.76 2.95 6.92
CA TYR A 231 -17.22 2.33 5.70
C TYR A 231 -18.26 1.23 5.96
N LEU A 232 -18.05 0.37 6.95
CA LEU A 232 -18.99 -0.66 7.35
C LEU A 232 -20.35 -0.07 7.79
N GLN A 233 -20.33 1.03 8.56
CA GLN A 233 -21.54 1.76 8.96
C GLN A 233 -22.27 2.33 7.74
N GLU A 234 -21.53 2.88 6.77
CA GLU A 234 -22.12 3.49 5.58
C GLU A 234 -22.81 2.46 4.69
N VAL A 235 -22.14 1.32 4.43
CA VAL A 235 -22.71 0.22 3.65
C VAL A 235 -23.95 -0.35 4.34
N ALA A 236 -24.02 -0.29 5.67
CA ALA A 236 -25.21 -0.63 6.44
C ALA A 236 -26.34 0.42 6.41
N GLY A 237 -26.13 1.55 5.72
CA GLY A 237 -27.10 2.65 5.64
C GLY A 237 -27.18 3.51 6.90
N GLU A 238 -26.18 3.43 7.77
CA GLU A 238 -26.11 4.21 9.00
C GLU A 238 -25.49 5.59 8.76
N LYS A 239 -25.68 6.50 9.73
CA LYS A 239 -25.02 7.80 9.68
C LYS A 239 -23.54 7.61 10.01
N THR A 240 -22.70 7.81 9.03
CA THR A 240 -21.24 7.65 9.14
C THR A 240 -20.53 8.98 9.40
N ASP A 241 -19.43 8.92 10.15
CA ASP A 241 -18.51 10.04 10.37
C ASP A 241 -17.06 9.65 10.02
N TYR A 242 -16.57 10.12 8.89
CA TYR A 242 -15.19 9.88 8.45
C TYR A 242 -14.15 10.82 9.07
N ARG A 243 -14.55 11.79 9.91
CA ARG A 243 -13.60 12.75 10.51
C ARG A 243 -12.47 12.08 11.30
N PRO A 244 -12.71 11.04 12.13
CA PRO A 244 -11.61 10.37 12.84
C PRO A 244 -10.57 9.76 11.90
N SER A 245 -11.01 9.16 10.78
CA SER A 245 -10.11 8.60 9.77
C SER A 245 -9.30 9.70 9.06
N ILE A 246 -9.95 10.81 8.66
CA ILE A 246 -9.29 11.95 8.01
C ILE A 246 -8.20 12.53 8.92
N GLU A 247 -8.51 12.77 10.19
CA GLU A 247 -7.53 13.32 11.13
C GLU A 247 -6.39 12.32 11.41
N GLY A 248 -6.71 11.02 11.50
CA GLY A 248 -5.71 9.97 11.60
C GLY A 248 -4.73 9.95 10.42
N PHE A 249 -5.22 9.92 9.19
CA PHE A 249 -4.35 9.91 8.01
C PHE A 249 -3.60 11.23 7.81
N LYS A 250 -4.19 12.39 8.16
CA LYS A 250 -3.44 13.66 8.19
C LYS A 250 -2.29 13.59 9.18
N HIS A 251 -2.49 13.01 10.36
CA HIS A 251 -1.43 12.85 11.34
C HIS A 251 -0.28 11.99 10.76
N VAL A 252 -0.60 10.92 10.03
CA VAL A 252 0.40 10.09 9.35
C VAL A 252 1.17 10.88 8.28
N VAL A 253 0.45 11.47 7.33
CA VAL A 253 1.04 12.16 6.17
C VAL A 253 1.85 13.40 6.59
N TYR A 254 1.45 14.09 7.65
CA TYR A 254 2.13 15.28 8.16
C TYR A 254 3.17 15.00 9.24
N SER A 255 3.32 13.75 9.69
CA SER A 255 4.29 13.38 10.71
C SER A 255 5.72 13.71 10.29
N ALA A 256 6.54 14.11 11.26
CA ALA A 256 7.99 14.25 11.10
C ALA A 256 8.71 12.89 11.02
N GLU A 257 8.01 11.79 11.32
CA GLU A 257 8.52 10.41 11.29
C GLU A 257 7.98 9.58 10.13
N LYS A 258 7.23 10.17 9.19
CA LYS A 258 6.61 9.46 8.06
C LYS A 258 7.59 8.62 7.23
N GLN A 259 8.86 9.00 7.19
CA GLN A 259 9.95 8.27 6.54
C GLN A 259 10.25 6.90 7.16
N LYS A 260 9.71 6.60 8.35
CA LYS A 260 9.79 5.26 8.92
C LYS A 260 8.82 4.30 8.23
N LEU A 261 7.70 4.78 7.68
CA LEU A 261 6.82 3.94 6.85
C LEU A 261 7.49 3.59 5.52
N SER A 262 7.07 2.47 4.91
CA SER A 262 7.44 2.23 3.52
C SER A 262 6.86 3.33 2.63
N TYR A 263 7.49 3.54 1.48
CA TYR A 263 6.92 4.41 0.46
C TYR A 263 5.49 4.00 0.08
N GLN A 264 5.26 2.69 -0.06
CA GLN A 264 3.95 2.15 -0.40
C GLN A 264 2.92 2.40 0.70
N ASP A 265 3.27 2.14 1.97
CA ASP A 265 2.36 2.37 3.10
C ASP A 265 1.98 3.84 3.19
N LEU A 266 2.95 4.76 3.10
CA LEU A 266 2.70 6.19 3.15
C LEU A 266 1.85 6.68 1.96
N LEU A 267 2.10 6.13 0.78
CA LEU A 267 1.30 6.42 -0.42
C LEU A 267 -0.14 5.93 -0.25
N GLU A 268 -0.33 4.71 0.26
CA GLU A 268 -1.64 4.18 0.60
C GLU A 268 -2.34 5.05 1.64
N SER A 269 -1.66 5.48 2.72
CA SER A 269 -2.22 6.40 3.71
C SER A 269 -2.70 7.71 3.07
N ALA A 270 -1.92 8.26 2.13
CA ALA A 270 -2.29 9.48 1.40
C ALA A 270 -3.52 9.26 0.49
N LEU A 271 -3.63 8.09 -0.14
CA LEU A 271 -4.76 7.70 -0.97
C LEU A 271 -6.01 7.39 -0.14
N PHE A 272 -5.88 6.77 1.03
CA PHE A 272 -6.97 6.60 1.98
C PHE A 272 -7.44 7.94 2.55
N LEU A 273 -6.55 8.92 2.77
CA LEU A 273 -6.93 10.29 3.13
C LEU A 273 -7.81 10.91 2.03
N VAL A 274 -7.40 10.78 0.77
CA VAL A 274 -8.21 11.21 -0.38
C VAL A 274 -9.57 10.53 -0.35
N HIS A 275 -9.61 9.20 -0.21
CA HIS A 275 -10.86 8.43 -0.19
C HIS A 275 -11.77 8.88 0.96
N ALA A 276 -11.23 9.10 2.15
CA ALA A 276 -12.00 9.61 3.29
C ALA A 276 -12.56 11.03 3.03
N HIS A 277 -11.83 11.89 2.33
CA HIS A 277 -12.36 13.17 1.84
C HIS A 277 -13.51 12.98 0.85
N VAL A 278 -13.39 12.06 -0.12
CA VAL A 278 -14.49 11.73 -1.04
C VAL A 278 -15.73 11.29 -0.27
N LYS A 279 -15.58 10.35 0.67
CA LYS A 279 -16.69 9.77 1.43
C LYS A 279 -17.35 10.78 2.38
N SER A 280 -16.59 11.76 2.87
CA SER A 280 -17.12 12.90 3.61
C SER A 280 -17.62 14.07 2.75
N LYS A 281 -17.69 13.90 1.42
CA LYS A 281 -18.13 14.93 0.44
C LYS A 281 -17.26 16.20 0.42
N GLN A 282 -16.01 16.09 0.86
CA GLN A 282 -14.99 17.13 0.76
C GLN A 282 -14.29 17.03 -0.61
N PHE A 283 -15.06 17.24 -1.68
CA PHE A 283 -14.61 16.96 -3.04
C PHE A 283 -13.46 17.85 -3.51
N ASN A 284 -13.37 19.09 -3.04
CA ASN A 284 -12.29 20.01 -3.44
C ASN A 284 -10.94 19.53 -2.89
N GLU A 285 -10.90 19.12 -1.62
CA GLU A 285 -9.72 18.58 -0.95
C GLU A 285 -9.30 17.25 -1.58
N ALA A 286 -10.26 16.35 -1.84
CA ALA A 286 -9.98 15.09 -2.52
C ALA A 286 -9.42 15.30 -3.93
N GLU A 287 -10.03 16.19 -4.73
CA GLU A 287 -9.60 16.50 -6.10
C GLU A 287 -8.20 17.12 -6.14
N HIS A 288 -7.91 18.04 -5.22
CA HIS A 288 -6.58 18.63 -5.12
C HIS A 288 -5.51 17.57 -4.81
N ASN A 289 -5.74 16.77 -3.76
CA ASN A 289 -4.77 15.79 -3.28
C ASN A 289 -4.56 14.65 -4.30
N ILE A 290 -5.63 14.12 -4.91
CA ILE A 290 -5.50 13.01 -5.87
C ILE A 290 -4.76 13.43 -7.14
N ASN A 291 -4.99 14.65 -7.64
CA ASN A 291 -4.29 15.17 -8.80
C ASN A 291 -2.81 15.47 -8.48
N LEU A 292 -2.49 15.90 -7.25
CA LEU A 292 -1.10 16.06 -6.81
C LEU A 292 -0.37 14.71 -6.78
N ILE A 293 -1.01 13.66 -6.26
CA ILE A 293 -0.45 12.30 -6.25
C ILE A 293 -0.30 11.76 -7.68
N GLU A 294 -1.32 11.94 -8.53
CA GLU A 294 -1.27 11.52 -9.95
C GLU A 294 -0.12 12.17 -10.72
N CYS A 295 0.18 13.45 -10.47
CA CYS A 295 1.35 14.11 -11.09
C CYS A 295 2.66 13.38 -10.79
N CYS A 296 2.79 12.79 -9.62
CA CYS A 296 3.97 12.05 -9.19
C CYS A 296 3.93 10.57 -9.62
N LEU A 297 2.73 10.01 -9.77
CA LEU A 297 2.48 8.58 -9.99
C LEU A 297 1.39 8.34 -11.05
N PRO A 298 1.62 8.74 -12.31
CA PRO A 298 0.60 8.67 -13.35
C PRO A 298 0.22 7.25 -13.76
N ASN A 299 1.03 6.25 -13.38
CA ASN A 299 0.82 4.84 -13.72
C ASN A 299 0.49 3.96 -12.51
N TYR A 300 0.10 4.54 -11.37
CA TYR A 300 -0.30 3.75 -10.20
C TYR A 300 -1.80 3.48 -10.21
N TRP A 301 -2.19 2.20 -10.24
CA TRP A 301 -3.58 1.78 -10.48
C TRP A 301 -4.56 2.35 -9.43
N LEU A 302 -4.14 2.40 -8.16
CA LEU A 302 -5.00 2.82 -7.05
C LEU A 302 -5.39 4.30 -7.15
N VAL A 303 -4.51 5.16 -7.70
CA VAL A 303 -4.85 6.56 -7.99
C VAL A 303 -6.03 6.64 -8.95
N HIS A 304 -5.96 5.91 -10.07
CA HIS A 304 -7.00 5.92 -11.09
C HIS A 304 -8.29 5.24 -10.61
N TYR A 305 -8.16 4.19 -9.79
CA TYR A 305 -9.29 3.53 -9.15
C TYR A 305 -10.05 4.50 -8.24
N LEU A 306 -9.34 5.20 -7.34
CA LEU A 306 -9.96 6.18 -6.45
C LEU A 306 -10.49 7.41 -7.20
N LYS A 307 -9.90 7.81 -8.35
CA LYS A 307 -10.49 8.82 -9.24
C LYS A 307 -11.84 8.35 -9.79
N ALA A 308 -11.97 7.07 -10.17
CA ALA A 308 -13.25 6.53 -10.60
C ALA A 308 -14.30 6.60 -9.48
N CYS A 309 -13.95 6.22 -8.25
CA CYS A 309 -14.81 6.37 -7.08
C CYS A 309 -15.18 7.84 -6.82
N PHE A 310 -14.21 8.75 -6.88
CA PHE A 310 -14.41 10.19 -6.74
C PHE A 310 -15.45 10.73 -7.73
N TYR A 311 -15.28 10.46 -9.02
CA TYR A 311 -16.20 10.97 -10.03
C TYR A 311 -17.60 10.35 -9.92
N SER A 312 -17.66 9.05 -9.60
CA SER A 312 -18.92 8.34 -9.35
C SER A 312 -19.72 8.94 -8.19
N LEU A 313 -19.05 9.29 -7.08
CA LEU A 313 -19.69 9.90 -5.90
C LEU A 313 -19.98 11.40 -6.10
N LYS A 314 -19.10 12.15 -6.76
CA LYS A 314 -19.32 13.58 -7.06
C LYS A 314 -20.55 13.78 -7.96
N TYR A 315 -20.80 12.86 -8.89
CA TYR A 315 -22.01 12.83 -9.72
C TYR A 315 -23.31 12.84 -8.88
N GLU A 316 -23.33 12.26 -7.68
CA GLU A 316 -24.53 12.27 -6.84
C GLU A 316 -24.99 13.68 -6.47
N SER A 317 -24.04 14.59 -6.31
CA SER A 317 -24.28 15.99 -5.96
C SER A 317 -24.49 16.89 -7.19
N GLU A 318 -23.71 16.69 -8.25
CA GLU A 318 -23.69 17.61 -9.40
C GLU A 318 -24.55 17.17 -10.58
N LYS A 319 -24.89 15.88 -10.67
CA LYS A 319 -25.66 15.28 -11.78
C LYS A 319 -25.09 15.60 -13.18
N SER A 320 -23.77 15.72 -13.28
CA SER A 320 -23.06 16.02 -14.54
C SER A 320 -22.61 14.73 -15.24
N GLU A 321 -23.09 14.50 -16.46
CA GLU A 321 -22.70 13.35 -17.29
C GLU A 321 -21.20 13.31 -17.59
N ILE A 322 -20.53 14.47 -17.63
CA ILE A 322 -19.08 14.57 -17.84
C ILE A 322 -18.31 13.82 -16.73
N LEU A 323 -18.81 13.86 -15.49
CA LEU A 323 -18.19 13.14 -14.36
C LEU A 323 -18.26 11.63 -14.58
N LEU A 324 -19.38 11.10 -15.09
CA LEU A 324 -19.51 9.67 -15.38
C LEU A 324 -18.50 9.23 -16.45
N ASP A 325 -18.30 10.05 -17.48
CA ASP A 325 -17.33 9.75 -18.54
C ASP A 325 -15.88 9.81 -18.03
N GLN A 326 -15.56 10.79 -17.17
CA GLN A 326 -14.26 10.86 -16.47
C GLN A 326 -14.04 9.67 -15.53
N GLY A 327 -15.09 9.22 -14.84
CA GLY A 327 -15.06 8.03 -13.99
C GLY A 327 -14.76 6.76 -14.77
N ILE A 328 -15.42 6.56 -15.91
CA ILE A 328 -15.16 5.43 -16.82
C ILE A 328 -13.74 5.47 -17.38
N HIS A 329 -13.25 6.64 -17.82
CA HIS A 329 -11.88 6.78 -18.29
C HIS A 329 -10.84 6.44 -17.21
N SER A 330 -11.07 6.89 -15.98
CA SER A 330 -10.20 6.60 -14.85
C SER A 330 -10.22 5.10 -14.50
N LEU A 331 -11.40 4.47 -14.47
CA LEU A 331 -11.52 3.03 -14.23
C LEU A 331 -10.83 2.20 -15.33
N GLN A 332 -10.94 2.62 -16.59
CA GLN A 332 -10.25 1.98 -17.70
C GLN A 332 -8.73 2.03 -17.50
N ARG A 333 -8.18 3.21 -17.16
CA ARG A 333 -6.76 3.35 -16.85
C ARG A 333 -6.33 2.46 -15.69
N ALA A 334 -7.11 2.42 -14.61
CA ALA A 334 -6.83 1.55 -13.47
C ALA A 334 -6.75 0.08 -13.89
N ALA A 335 -7.67 -0.39 -14.75
CA ALA A 335 -7.70 -1.77 -15.23
C ALA A 335 -6.58 -2.12 -16.24
N GLU A 336 -6.06 -1.12 -16.98
CA GLU A 336 -5.01 -1.33 -17.99
C GLU A 336 -3.59 -1.37 -17.39
N ILE A 337 -3.39 -0.86 -16.16
CA ILE A 337 -2.09 -0.84 -15.49
C ILE A 337 -1.67 -2.26 -15.08
N LEU A 338 -0.50 -2.69 -15.56
CA LEU A 338 0.12 -3.99 -15.24
C LEU A 338 0.86 -3.90 -13.91
N ASP A 339 0.15 -4.13 -12.81
CA ASP A 339 0.69 -4.21 -11.46
C ASP A 339 0.18 -5.51 -10.82
N GLU A 340 1.07 -6.29 -10.19
CA GLU A 340 0.74 -7.58 -9.59
C GLU A 340 -0.27 -7.47 -8.44
N ASN A 341 -0.32 -6.30 -7.79
CA ASN A 341 -1.23 -5.95 -6.72
C ASN A 341 -2.46 -5.20 -7.24
N ASN A 342 -2.66 -5.10 -8.56
CA ASN A 342 -3.83 -4.44 -9.13
C ASN A 342 -5.10 -5.25 -8.88
N ARG A 343 -5.95 -4.75 -7.98
CA ARG A 343 -7.20 -5.39 -7.59
C ARG A 343 -8.43 -4.85 -8.32
N THR A 344 -8.26 -3.94 -9.28
CA THR A 344 -9.37 -3.28 -10.01
C THR A 344 -10.39 -4.28 -10.55
N HIS A 345 -9.94 -5.38 -11.16
CA HIS A 345 -10.84 -6.39 -11.74
C HIS A 345 -11.64 -7.16 -10.69
N ALA A 346 -11.07 -7.39 -9.50
CA ALA A 346 -11.75 -8.12 -8.43
C ALA A 346 -12.73 -7.20 -7.68
N GLU A 347 -12.33 -5.97 -7.39
CA GLU A 347 -13.06 -5.07 -6.48
C GLU A 347 -14.15 -4.26 -7.19
N ALA A 348 -13.89 -3.77 -8.42
CA ALA A 348 -14.75 -2.77 -9.05
C ALA A 348 -16.21 -3.23 -9.21
N SER A 349 -16.40 -4.53 -9.50
CA SER A 349 -17.73 -5.09 -9.76
C SER A 349 -18.65 -5.03 -8.54
N VAL A 350 -18.09 -5.05 -7.32
CA VAL A 350 -18.82 -5.12 -6.04
C VAL A 350 -18.68 -3.84 -5.22
N ASP A 351 -17.77 -2.96 -5.58
CA ASP A 351 -17.59 -1.67 -4.91
C ASP A 351 -18.88 -0.81 -4.99
N PRO A 352 -19.43 -0.38 -3.83
CA PRO A 352 -20.58 0.50 -3.78
C PRO A 352 -20.28 1.92 -4.30
N ASP A 353 -19.05 2.41 -4.20
CA ASP A 353 -18.67 3.75 -4.64
C ASP A 353 -18.71 3.88 -6.16
N LEU A 354 -18.56 2.77 -6.88
CA LEU A 354 -18.68 2.70 -8.35
C LEU A 354 -20.11 2.43 -8.83
N LYS A 355 -21.11 2.42 -7.94
CA LYS A 355 -22.52 2.11 -8.26
C LYS A 355 -23.06 2.96 -9.42
N ASN A 356 -22.78 4.26 -9.45
CA ASN A 356 -23.30 5.15 -10.49
C ASN A 356 -22.70 4.82 -11.87
N LEU A 357 -21.40 4.52 -11.94
CA LEU A 357 -20.77 4.07 -13.19
C LEU A 357 -21.34 2.72 -13.64
N ARG A 358 -21.50 1.78 -12.71
CA ARG A 358 -22.04 0.44 -12.99
C ARG A 358 -23.47 0.50 -13.53
N ILE A 359 -24.31 1.43 -13.06
CA ILE A 359 -25.71 1.56 -13.49
C ILE A 359 -25.84 2.43 -14.74
N LEU A 360 -25.23 3.61 -14.75
CA LEU A 360 -25.46 4.65 -15.77
C LEU A 360 -24.49 4.57 -16.97
N ARG A 361 -23.44 3.76 -16.85
CA ARG A 361 -22.46 3.45 -17.90
C ARG A 361 -22.20 1.95 -18.00
N ALA A 362 -23.25 1.15 -17.82
CA ALA A 362 -23.17 -0.31 -17.69
C ALA A 362 -22.37 -1.01 -18.81
N ASP A 363 -22.57 -0.62 -20.08
CA ASP A 363 -21.90 -1.25 -21.21
C ASP A 363 -20.39 -0.99 -21.21
N ALA A 364 -19.98 0.26 -20.95
CA ALA A 364 -18.57 0.62 -20.86
C ALA A 364 -17.91 -0.05 -19.64
N PHE A 365 -18.62 -0.07 -18.50
CA PHE A 365 -18.16 -0.71 -17.27
C PHE A 365 -17.91 -2.21 -17.46
N LYS A 366 -18.86 -2.93 -18.07
CA LYS A 366 -18.72 -4.37 -18.37
C LYS A 366 -17.56 -4.66 -19.33
N ARG A 367 -17.40 -3.82 -20.37
CA ARG A 367 -16.31 -3.95 -21.35
C ARG A 367 -14.94 -3.80 -20.70
N ILE A 368 -14.74 -2.78 -19.85
CA ILE A 368 -13.48 -2.54 -19.15
C ILE A 368 -13.10 -3.74 -18.28
N LEU A 369 -14.06 -4.27 -17.53
CA LEU A 369 -13.82 -5.39 -16.63
C LEU A 369 -13.83 -6.77 -17.32
N LYS A 370 -14.02 -6.81 -18.64
CA LYS A 370 -14.15 -8.04 -19.44
C LYS A 370 -15.21 -9.00 -18.87
N LEU A 371 -16.31 -8.44 -18.37
CA LEU A 371 -17.44 -9.18 -17.81
C LEU A 371 -18.38 -9.72 -18.89
N GLU A 372 -18.04 -9.58 -20.18
CA GLU A 372 -18.81 -10.17 -21.26
C GLU A 372 -18.72 -11.70 -21.17
N GLU A 373 -19.90 -12.32 -21.29
CA GLU A 373 -20.16 -13.73 -20.99
C GLU A 373 -19.18 -14.63 -21.76
N LYS A 374 -18.49 -15.52 -21.04
CA LYS A 374 -17.95 -16.72 -21.67
C LYS A 374 -19.12 -17.36 -22.44
N PRO A 375 -19.02 -17.51 -23.77
CA PRO A 375 -20.11 -18.02 -24.60
C PRO A 375 -20.58 -19.42 -24.20
#